data_AF-A0A101GM29-F1
#
_entry.id   AF-A0A101GM29-F1
#
_cell.length_a   1.000
_cell.length_b   1.000
_cell.length_c   1.000
_cell.angle_alpha   90.00
_cell.angle_beta   90.00
_cell.angle_gamma   90.00
#
_symmetry.space_group_name_H-M   'P 1'
#
loop_
_entity.id
_entity.type
_entity.pdbx_description
1 polymer ?
#
loop_
_entity_poly.entity_id
_entity_poly.type
_entity_poly.pdbx_seq_one_letter_code
_entity_poly.pdbx_strand_id
1 'polypeptide(L)'
;METNGYEYILGARIKNEREEIKEKILAMEFSDGMTVSIEKSGNTRLIVNYSASRAKKDAYNRKRGLARLEKQIKSGKLTKSHINNRGYNKYLTLSGDVVIEIDYEKYNNDGRWDGIKGYLTNTKQTKSILLNMDEEQAELYRMVCKNFQGVPLREIRKES
;
A
#
# COMPACT_ATOMS: atom_id res chain seq x y z
N MET A 1 14.82 11.96 -17.43
CA MET A 1 14.22 10.63 -17.68
C MET A 1 13.32 10.66 -18.90
N GLU A 2 12.40 11.62 -19.03
CA GLU A 2 11.57 11.74 -20.24
C GLU A 2 12.30 12.34 -21.46
N THR A 3 13.37 13.11 -21.24
CA THR A 3 14.14 13.78 -22.30
C THR A 3 14.96 12.83 -23.20
N ASN A 4 15.12 11.57 -22.80
CA ASN A 4 15.98 10.59 -23.51
C ASN A 4 15.17 9.47 -24.22
N GLY A 5 13.83 9.55 -24.25
CA GLY A 5 12.98 8.58 -24.97
C GLY A 5 12.86 7.18 -24.33
N TYR A 6 13.30 6.99 -23.09
CA TYR A 6 13.20 5.69 -22.41
C TYR A 6 11.80 5.39 -21.91
N GLU A 7 11.37 4.15 -22.09
CA GLU A 7 10.15 3.60 -21.50
C GLU A 7 10.37 3.18 -20.04
N TYR A 8 9.38 3.39 -19.17
CA TYR A 8 9.43 3.04 -17.75
C TYR A 8 8.11 2.48 -17.23
N ILE A 9 8.20 1.68 -16.18
CA ILE A 9 7.10 1.29 -15.30
C ILE A 9 7.58 1.45 -13.86
N LEU A 10 6.92 2.31 -13.09
CA LEU A 10 7.29 2.65 -11.72
C LEU A 10 6.10 2.36 -10.79
N GLY A 11 6.35 1.83 -9.59
CA GLY A 11 5.30 1.67 -8.59
C GLY A 11 4.70 3.03 -8.20
N ALA A 12 3.38 3.16 -8.27
CA ALA A 12 2.67 4.39 -7.96
C ALA A 12 2.10 4.39 -6.53
N ARG A 13 2.26 5.49 -5.82
CA ARG A 13 1.61 5.73 -4.52
C ARG A 13 0.23 6.34 -4.75
N ILE A 14 -0.74 5.51 -5.13
CA ILE A 14 -2.11 5.95 -5.50
C ILE A 14 -2.83 6.75 -4.41
N LYS A 15 -2.54 6.48 -3.13
CA LYS A 15 -3.10 7.22 -1.98
C LYS A 15 -2.57 8.66 -1.86
N ASN A 16 -1.47 8.97 -2.55
CA ASN A 16 -0.83 10.28 -2.55
C ASN A 16 -1.08 11.05 -3.86
N GLU A 17 -1.96 10.54 -4.72
CA GLU A 17 -2.36 11.21 -5.95
C GLU A 17 -3.26 12.43 -5.68
N ARG A 18 -3.49 13.24 -6.71
CA ARG A 18 -4.44 14.38 -6.66
C ARG A 18 -5.84 13.88 -6.30
N GLU A 19 -6.61 14.72 -5.63
CA GLU A 19 -7.96 14.35 -5.14
C GLU A 19 -8.85 13.82 -6.27
N GLU A 20 -8.85 14.50 -7.42
CA GLU A 20 -9.58 14.08 -8.63
C GLU A 20 -9.26 12.64 -9.06
N ILE A 21 -7.98 12.24 -8.98
CA ILE A 21 -7.55 10.88 -9.35
C ILE A 21 -7.99 9.88 -8.27
N LYS A 22 -7.85 10.25 -6.98
CA LYS A 22 -8.27 9.38 -5.88
C LYS A 22 -9.77 9.13 -5.92
N GLU A 23 -10.57 10.17 -6.10
CA GLU A 23 -12.02 10.08 -6.26
C GLU A 23 -12.39 9.22 -7.47
N LYS A 24 -11.75 9.46 -8.62
CA LYS A 24 -11.96 8.65 -9.83
C LYS A 24 -11.67 7.17 -9.59
N ILE A 25 -10.58 6.83 -8.91
CA ILE A 25 -10.24 5.44 -8.56
C ILE A 25 -11.28 4.86 -7.60
N LEU A 26 -11.64 5.60 -6.56
CA LEU A 26 -12.53 5.13 -5.50
C LEU A 26 -14.02 5.07 -5.90
N ALA A 27 -14.39 5.70 -7.01
CA ALA A 27 -15.72 5.63 -7.61
C ALA A 27 -15.87 4.46 -8.60
N MET A 28 -14.78 3.77 -8.97
CA MET A 28 -14.83 2.61 -9.87
C MET A 28 -15.34 1.37 -9.14
N GLU A 29 -16.18 0.60 -9.82
CA GLU A 29 -16.48 -0.77 -9.44
C GLU A 29 -15.43 -1.71 -10.03
N PHE A 30 -14.59 -2.29 -9.17
CA PHE A 30 -13.54 -3.20 -9.59
C PHE A 30 -14.01 -4.67 -9.60
N SER A 31 -13.78 -5.36 -10.72
CA SER A 31 -13.82 -6.82 -10.79
C SER A 31 -12.42 -7.42 -10.61
N ASP A 32 -12.30 -8.67 -10.17
CA ASP A 32 -10.99 -9.31 -9.99
C ASP A 32 -10.17 -9.32 -11.30
N GLY A 33 -8.90 -8.95 -11.21
CA GLY A 33 -7.98 -8.80 -12.35
C GLY A 33 -8.21 -7.54 -13.20
N MET A 34 -9.19 -6.70 -12.87
CA MET A 34 -9.47 -5.48 -13.63
C MET A 34 -8.27 -4.55 -13.64
N THR A 35 -8.00 -3.98 -14.81
CA THR A 35 -6.93 -3.01 -15.01
C THR A 35 -7.48 -1.80 -15.75
N VAL A 36 -7.24 -0.61 -15.21
CA VAL A 36 -7.69 0.67 -15.75
C VAL A 36 -6.49 1.57 -16.01
N SER A 37 -6.50 2.27 -17.13
CA SER A 37 -5.50 3.29 -17.46
C SER A 37 -6.11 4.69 -17.27
N ILE A 38 -5.45 5.53 -16.50
CA ILE A 38 -5.81 6.93 -16.28
C ILE A 38 -4.70 7.79 -16.87
N GLU A 39 -5.01 8.60 -17.86
CA GLU A 39 -4.05 9.54 -18.44
C GLU A 39 -3.65 10.60 -17.42
N LYS A 40 -2.37 10.93 -17.40
CA LYS A 40 -1.83 12.05 -16.63
C LYS A 40 -1.29 13.10 -17.62
N SER A 41 -0.33 13.91 -17.20
CA SER A 41 0.30 14.91 -18.06
C SER A 41 1.28 14.27 -19.05
N GLY A 42 1.33 14.80 -20.27
CA GLY A 42 2.30 14.36 -21.28
C GLY A 42 2.05 12.94 -21.75
N ASN A 43 3.10 12.12 -21.84
CA ASN A 43 3.02 10.71 -22.22
C ASN A 43 2.92 9.78 -21.00
N THR A 44 2.66 10.31 -19.80
CA THR A 44 2.55 9.53 -18.57
C THR A 44 1.12 9.09 -18.33
N ARG A 45 0.94 7.83 -17.94
CA ARG A 45 -0.34 7.28 -17.49
C ARG A 45 -0.18 6.52 -16.17
N LEU A 46 -1.24 6.55 -15.37
CA LEU A 46 -1.39 5.76 -14.16
C LEU A 46 -2.21 4.52 -14.50
N ILE A 47 -1.60 3.35 -14.38
CA ILE A 47 -2.29 2.08 -14.48
C ILE A 47 -2.70 1.63 -13.09
N VAL A 48 -3.97 1.31 -12.92
CA VAL A 48 -4.55 0.84 -11.67
C VAL A 48 -5.04 -0.58 -11.89
N ASN A 49 -4.56 -1.52 -11.07
CA ASN A 49 -4.98 -2.90 -11.08
C ASN A 49 -5.65 -3.26 -9.75
N TYR A 50 -6.70 -4.06 -9.82
CA TYR A 50 -7.36 -4.63 -8.66
C TYR A 50 -7.19 -6.15 -8.63
N SER A 51 -6.97 -6.68 -7.43
CA SER A 51 -6.96 -8.12 -7.17
C SER A 51 -7.71 -8.44 -5.88
N ALA A 52 -8.68 -9.36 -5.98
CA ALA A 52 -9.47 -9.82 -4.84
C ALA A 52 -8.62 -10.58 -3.81
N SER A 53 -7.63 -11.35 -4.27
CA SER A 53 -6.70 -12.06 -3.38
C SER A 53 -5.85 -11.09 -2.56
N ARG A 54 -5.39 -9.99 -3.20
CA ARG A 54 -4.67 -8.89 -2.53
C ARG A 54 -5.59 -8.15 -1.56
N ALA A 55 -6.82 -7.84 -1.97
CA ALA A 55 -7.80 -7.18 -1.09
C ALA A 55 -8.04 -7.96 0.20
N LYS A 56 -8.22 -9.29 0.09
CA LYS A 56 -8.39 -10.17 1.27
C LYS A 56 -7.18 -10.13 2.20
N LYS A 57 -5.97 -10.16 1.64
CA LYS A 57 -4.71 -10.11 2.40
C LYS A 57 -4.51 -8.75 3.07
N ASP A 58 -4.77 -7.66 2.36
CA ASP A 58 -4.65 -6.30 2.87
C ASP A 58 -5.64 -6.06 4.02
N ALA A 59 -6.89 -6.46 3.86
CA ALA A 59 -7.90 -6.40 4.92
C ALA A 59 -7.51 -7.20 6.17
N TYR A 60 -6.99 -8.42 5.99
CA TYR A 60 -6.49 -9.24 7.10
C TYR A 60 -5.34 -8.55 7.85
N ASN A 61 -4.37 -8.03 7.11
CA ASN A 61 -3.22 -7.32 7.67
C ASN A 61 -3.65 -6.05 8.43
N ARG A 62 -4.57 -5.27 7.84
CA ARG A 62 -5.16 -4.08 8.45
C ARG A 62 -5.87 -4.42 9.77
N LYS A 63 -6.73 -5.45 9.79
CA LYS A 63 -7.40 -5.93 11.02
C LYS A 63 -6.42 -6.40 12.09
N ARG A 64 -5.38 -7.16 11.71
CA ARG A 64 -4.33 -7.61 12.64
C ARG A 64 -3.53 -6.43 13.21
N GLY A 65 -3.25 -5.43 12.39
CA GLY A 65 -2.59 -4.18 12.79
C GLY A 65 -3.40 -3.40 13.82
N LEU A 66 -4.70 -3.22 13.57
CA LEU A 66 -5.62 -2.57 14.50
C LEU A 66 -5.66 -3.28 15.86
N ALA A 67 -5.86 -4.60 15.87
CA ALA A 67 -5.89 -5.39 17.11
C ALA A 67 -4.59 -5.28 17.93
N ARG A 68 -3.45 -5.09 17.26
CA ARG A 68 -2.17 -4.85 17.94
C ARG A 68 -2.12 -3.46 18.58
N LEU A 69 -2.60 -2.42 17.89
CA LEU A 69 -2.67 -1.06 18.42
C LEU A 69 -3.59 -1.00 19.65
N GLU A 70 -4.78 -1.61 19.56
CA GLU A 70 -5.73 -1.68 20.68
C GLU A 70 -5.10 -2.30 21.93
N LYS A 71 -4.34 -3.40 21.77
CA LYS A 71 -3.60 -4.03 22.87
C LYS A 71 -2.50 -3.14 23.44
N GLN A 72 -1.81 -2.38 22.59
CA GLN A 72 -0.75 -1.47 23.02
C GLN A 72 -1.30 -0.27 23.79
N ILE A 73 -2.48 0.25 23.41
CA ILE A 73 -3.17 1.33 24.14
C ILE A 73 -3.60 0.81 25.51
N LYS A 74 -4.29 -0.34 25.56
CA LYS A 74 -4.76 -0.95 26.82
C LYS A 74 -3.64 -1.25 27.82
N SER A 75 -2.42 -1.50 27.33
CA SER A 75 -1.26 -1.78 28.18
C SER A 75 -0.44 -0.55 28.54
N GLY A 76 -0.84 0.66 28.12
CA GLY A 76 -0.14 1.92 28.40
C GLY A 76 1.26 2.03 27.76
N LYS A 77 1.59 1.15 26.81
CA LYS A 77 2.93 1.07 26.18
C LYS A 77 3.13 2.08 25.05
N LEU A 78 2.07 2.76 24.62
CA LEU A 78 2.14 3.79 23.59
C LEU A 78 2.49 5.13 24.23
N THR A 79 3.60 5.71 23.78
CA THR A 79 4.08 7.05 24.14
C THR A 79 4.05 7.96 22.91
N LYS A 80 4.21 9.28 23.09
CA LYS A 80 4.23 10.29 22.01
C LYS A 80 5.16 9.92 20.83
N SER A 81 6.25 9.19 21.06
CA SER A 81 7.20 8.77 20.01
C SER A 81 6.63 7.73 19.03
N HIS A 82 5.49 7.12 19.34
CA HIS A 82 4.87 6.10 18.51
C HIS A 82 3.88 6.67 17.48
N ILE A 83 3.47 7.95 17.61
CA ILE A 83 2.66 8.61 16.59
C ILE A 83 3.55 8.94 15.41
N ASN A 84 3.38 8.19 14.32
CA ASN A 84 4.09 8.41 13.07
C ASN A 84 3.29 7.83 11.90
N ASN A 85 3.64 8.21 10.67
CA ASN A 85 2.99 7.72 9.45
C ASN A 85 3.55 6.36 8.97
N ARG A 86 4.20 5.57 9.84
CA ARG A 86 4.77 4.26 9.47
C ARG A 86 3.84 3.12 9.91
N GLY A 87 3.59 2.20 8.98
CA GLY A 87 2.78 1.01 9.25
C GLY A 87 1.38 1.37 9.74
N TYR A 88 0.94 0.71 10.81
CA TYR A 88 -0.39 0.92 11.40
C TYR A 88 -0.45 2.12 12.34
N ASN A 89 0.68 2.65 12.80
CA ASN A 89 0.72 3.81 13.69
C ASN A 89 0.10 5.06 13.06
N LYS A 90 -0.08 5.07 11.72
CA LYS A 90 -0.80 6.11 10.98
C LYS A 90 -2.26 6.30 11.44
N TYR A 91 -2.83 5.35 12.18
CA TYR A 91 -4.19 5.45 12.74
C TYR A 91 -4.23 6.09 14.13
N LEU A 92 -3.09 6.46 14.74
CA LEU A 92 -3.08 7.07 16.06
C LEU A 92 -3.35 8.59 15.97
N THR A 93 -4.12 9.12 16.92
CA THR A 93 -4.40 10.55 17.10
C THR A 93 -4.19 11.01 18.55
N LEU A 94 -4.14 12.32 18.78
CA LEU A 94 -3.99 12.96 20.09
C LEU A 94 -5.28 13.68 20.50
N SER A 95 -5.70 13.50 21.75
CA SER A 95 -6.78 14.26 22.38
C SER A 95 -6.36 14.81 23.76
N GLY A 96 -6.79 16.04 24.09
CA GLY A 96 -6.68 16.66 25.42
C GLY A 96 -5.28 16.64 26.07
N ASP A 97 -5.24 16.46 27.41
CA ASP A 97 -4.03 16.19 28.19
C ASP A 97 -3.47 14.80 27.84
N VAL A 98 -2.87 14.70 26.65
CA VAL A 98 -2.08 13.60 26.10
C VAL A 98 -2.71 12.21 26.24
N VAL A 99 -3.90 12.03 25.68
CA VAL A 99 -4.48 10.70 25.45
C VAL A 99 -4.21 10.28 24.00
N ILE A 100 -3.68 9.07 23.83
CA ILE A 100 -3.47 8.46 22.50
C ILE A 100 -4.69 7.62 22.16
N GLU A 101 -5.35 7.95 21.06
CA GLU A 101 -6.56 7.27 20.60
C GLU A 101 -6.37 6.69 19.20
N ILE A 102 -7.23 5.73 18.83
CA ILE A 102 -7.29 5.19 17.47
C ILE A 102 -8.35 5.96 16.69
N ASP A 103 -7.96 6.49 15.55
CA ASP A 103 -8.85 7.01 14.53
C ASP A 103 -9.44 5.83 13.71
N TYR A 104 -10.61 5.37 14.14
CA TYR A 104 -11.32 4.29 13.47
C TYR A 104 -11.89 4.69 12.11
N GLU A 105 -12.19 5.97 11.89
CA GLU A 105 -12.66 6.46 10.59
C GLU A 105 -11.57 6.31 9.54
N LYS A 106 -10.35 6.75 9.86
CA LYS A 106 -9.17 6.57 9.00
C LYS A 106 -8.87 5.09 8.75
N TYR A 107 -9.02 4.24 9.75
CA TYR A 107 -8.89 2.78 9.58
C TYR A 107 -9.92 2.20 8.59
N ASN A 108 -11.18 2.63 8.70
CA ASN A 108 -12.27 2.16 7.85
C ASN A 108 -12.08 2.66 6.41
N ASN A 109 -11.78 3.95 6.25
CA ASN A 109 -11.53 4.57 4.96
C ASN A 109 -10.32 3.98 4.23
N ASP A 110 -9.27 3.59 4.95
CA ASP A 110 -8.10 2.96 4.33
C ASP A 110 -8.43 1.61 3.66
N GLY A 111 -9.52 0.97 4.10
CA GLY A 111 -10.03 -0.28 3.52
C GLY A 111 -10.58 -0.17 2.11
N ARG A 112 -11.02 1.02 1.68
CA ARG A 112 -11.47 1.26 0.30
C ARG A 112 -10.37 1.06 -0.74
N TRP A 113 -9.11 0.99 -0.28
CA TRP A 113 -7.94 0.81 -1.11
C TRP A 113 -7.40 -0.60 -1.11
N ASP A 114 -7.97 -1.51 -0.31
CA ASP A 114 -7.51 -2.89 -0.20
C ASP A 114 -7.59 -3.55 -1.59
N GLY A 115 -6.48 -4.15 -2.05
CA GLY A 115 -6.41 -4.82 -3.34
C GLY A 115 -6.06 -3.93 -4.54
N ILE A 116 -6.07 -2.60 -4.39
CA ILE A 116 -5.73 -1.67 -5.46
C ILE A 116 -4.22 -1.42 -5.49
N LYS A 117 -3.60 -1.61 -6.66
CA LYS A 117 -2.18 -1.33 -6.91
C LYS A 117 -2.04 -0.41 -8.12
N GLY A 118 -1.13 0.55 -8.03
CA GLY A 118 -0.89 1.50 -9.12
C GLY A 118 0.51 1.43 -9.69
N TYR A 119 0.64 1.78 -10.95
CA TYR A 119 1.91 1.92 -11.67
C TYR A 119 1.89 3.16 -12.56
N LEU A 120 2.96 3.96 -12.52
CA LEU A 120 3.18 5.06 -13.46
C LEU A 120 4.02 4.56 -14.62
N THR A 121 3.60 4.87 -15.84
CA THR A 121 4.31 4.41 -17.03
C THR A 121 4.16 5.39 -18.18
N ASN A 122 5.14 5.41 -19.07
CA ASN A 122 5.08 6.06 -20.39
C ASN A 122 5.20 5.06 -21.55
N THR A 123 5.28 3.75 -21.29
CA THR A 123 5.30 2.72 -22.36
C THR A 123 3.92 2.60 -22.98
N LYS A 124 3.87 2.22 -24.26
CA LYS A 124 2.62 1.88 -24.97
C LYS A 124 2.12 0.47 -24.62
N GLN A 125 2.98 -0.41 -24.08
CA GLN A 125 2.65 -1.80 -23.77
C GLN A 125 2.15 -1.95 -22.33
N THR A 126 0.85 -2.20 -22.14
CA THR A 126 0.24 -2.12 -20.81
C THR A 126 -0.08 -3.47 -20.18
N LYS A 127 -0.65 -4.42 -20.94
CA LYS A 127 -1.37 -5.54 -20.33
C LYS A 127 -0.49 -6.75 -20.01
N SER A 128 0.36 -7.17 -20.94
CA SER A 128 1.24 -8.34 -20.76
C SER A 128 2.30 -8.10 -19.69
N ILE A 129 2.97 -6.95 -19.73
CA ILE A 129 4.08 -6.65 -18.81
C ILE A 129 3.59 -6.48 -17.36
N LEU A 130 2.44 -5.83 -17.14
CA LEU A 130 1.94 -5.58 -15.76
C LEU A 130 1.34 -6.82 -15.09
N LEU A 131 0.73 -7.73 -15.87
CA LEU A 131 0.26 -9.02 -15.36
C LEU A 131 1.44 -9.92 -15.02
N ASN A 132 2.43 -9.98 -15.92
CA ASN A 132 3.65 -10.73 -15.70
C ASN A 132 4.45 -10.17 -14.53
N MET A 133 4.40 -8.87 -14.24
CA MET A 133 5.06 -8.31 -13.05
C MET A 133 4.51 -8.88 -11.74
N ASP A 134 3.21 -9.16 -11.61
CA ASP A 134 2.72 -9.77 -10.36
C ASP A 134 3.17 -11.24 -10.23
N GLU A 135 3.29 -11.97 -11.34
CA GLU A 135 3.85 -13.34 -11.38
C GLU A 135 5.38 -13.36 -11.19
N GLU A 136 6.12 -12.54 -11.92
CA GLU A 136 7.57 -12.38 -11.83
C GLU A 136 7.99 -11.86 -10.46
N GLN A 137 7.24 -10.93 -9.84
CA GLN A 137 7.49 -10.52 -8.46
C GLN A 137 7.22 -11.67 -7.48
N ALA A 138 6.22 -12.52 -7.75
CA ALA A 138 5.96 -13.71 -6.95
C ALA A 138 7.06 -14.76 -7.14
N GLU A 139 7.59 -14.94 -8.35
CA GLU A 139 8.73 -15.83 -8.64
C GLU A 139 10.01 -15.32 -8.03
N LEU A 140 10.32 -14.02 -8.15
CA LEU A 140 11.44 -13.38 -7.49
C LEU A 140 11.34 -13.54 -5.98
N TYR A 141 10.15 -13.33 -5.40
CA TYR A 141 9.92 -13.56 -3.97
C TYR A 141 10.12 -15.02 -3.59
N ARG A 142 9.59 -15.97 -4.37
CA ARG A 142 9.81 -17.41 -4.16
C ARG A 142 11.29 -17.77 -4.27
N MET A 143 12.03 -17.17 -5.21
CA MET A 143 13.46 -17.39 -5.42
C MET A 143 14.28 -16.83 -4.26
N VAL A 144 13.97 -15.62 -3.80
CA VAL A 144 14.56 -15.03 -2.59
C VAL A 144 14.27 -15.91 -1.37
N CYS A 145 13.03 -16.38 -1.19
CA CYS A 145 12.68 -17.27 -0.08
C CYS A 145 13.35 -18.65 -0.16
N LYS A 146 13.60 -19.17 -1.38
CA LYS A 146 14.31 -20.44 -1.59
C LYS A 146 15.82 -20.32 -1.38
N ASN A 147 16.41 -19.21 -1.82
CA ASN A 147 17.86 -18.99 -1.75
C ASN A 147 18.32 -18.42 -0.41
N PHE A 148 17.43 -17.80 0.36
CA PHE A 148 17.67 -17.38 1.74
C PHE A 148 16.89 -18.28 2.71
N GLN A 149 17.23 -19.57 2.76
CA GLN A 149 16.82 -20.42 3.88
C GLN A 149 17.56 -19.98 5.14
N GLY A 150 16.92 -19.18 5.99
CA GLY A 150 17.39 -18.97 7.37
C GLY A 150 17.43 -17.55 7.92
N VAL A 151 16.61 -16.61 7.45
CA VAL A 151 16.40 -15.37 8.23
C VAL A 151 15.07 -15.48 8.99
N PRO A 152 15.08 -15.87 10.28
CA PRO A 152 13.87 -15.76 11.09
C PRO A 152 13.53 -14.28 11.27
N LEU A 153 12.23 -13.98 11.35
CA LEU A 153 11.75 -12.68 11.82
C LEU A 153 12.30 -12.42 13.23
N ARG A 154 13.41 -11.71 13.36
CA ARG A 154 13.84 -11.09 14.63
C ARG A 154 13.70 -9.58 14.55
N GLU A 155 13.04 -9.10 15.59
CA GLU A 155 12.91 -7.73 16.03
C GLU A 155 14.21 -6.93 15.84
N ILE A 156 14.10 -5.76 15.19
CA ILE A 156 15.06 -4.68 15.43
C ILE A 156 14.54 -3.92 16.66
N ARG A 157 15.00 -4.34 17.84
CA ARG A 157 15.12 -3.47 19.02
C ARG A 157 16.51 -2.82 19.00
N LYS A 158 16.50 -1.49 19.20
CA LYS A 158 17.51 -0.60 19.82
C LYS A 158 19.00 -0.77 19.52
N GLU A 159 19.59 0.31 19.04
CA GLU A 159 20.76 0.97 19.66
C GLU A 159 20.33 2.44 19.89
N SER A 160 20.49 3.12 21.01
CA SER A 160 21.03 2.83 22.35
C SER A 160 20.12 3.49 23.39
#